data_AF-X1D4C5-F1
#
_entry.id   AF-X1D4C5-F1
#
_cell.length_a   1.000
_cell.length_b   1.000
_cell.length_c   1.000
_cell.angle_alpha   90.00
_cell.angle_beta   90.00
_cell.angle_gamma   90.00
#
_symmetry.space_group_name_H-M   'P 1'
#
loop_
_entity.id
_entity.type
_entity.pdbx_description
1 polymer ?
#
loop_
_entity_poly.entity_id
_entity_poly.type
_entity_poly.pdbx_seq_one_letter_code
_entity_poly.pdbx_strand_id
1 'polypeptide(L)'
;GRWSGVTYVAGGNVVCESDAAPTTNWESVVFTRDGILNEIFVDGAVQADTENLGGAIDSTSLFHIGQHNSGAVRFDGKLDEIRFSDSARNDAWVKASYYSGADDLLTWGTEETAPVGAPTVVSFAATSVEETTATVSGNVTAVNDGNIKQRGFVWGTTCNATMPANTEPPPASYDFFWVESDNWTTGVFTHNLTGLTPGECYCWRATANNTLGLWGYSAEDVFHTKPQAPTNLVCTPSV
;
A
#
# COMPACT_ATOMS: atom_id res chain seq x y z
N GLY A 1 -28.47 -38.78 -13.00
CA GLY A 1 -27.44 -39.52 -12.26
C GLY A 1 -26.90 -38.63 -11.17
N ARG A 2 -26.14 -39.17 -10.23
CA ARG A 2 -25.38 -38.44 -9.21
C ARG A 2 -23.92 -38.86 -9.30
N TRP A 3 -23.00 -38.01 -8.86
CA TRP A 3 -21.69 -38.52 -8.49
C TRP A 3 -21.89 -39.44 -7.29
N SER A 4 -21.33 -40.65 -7.35
CA SER A 4 -21.46 -41.63 -6.27
C SER A 4 -20.14 -42.34 -6.05
N GLY A 5 -19.79 -42.52 -4.78
CA GLY A 5 -18.62 -43.23 -4.34
C GLY A 5 -19.04 -44.42 -3.50
N VAL A 6 -18.78 -45.62 -3.98
CA VAL A 6 -19.08 -46.86 -3.25
C VAL A 6 -17.78 -47.46 -2.77
N THR A 7 -17.68 -47.71 -1.46
CA THR A 7 -16.56 -48.45 -0.87
C THR A 7 -17.04 -49.78 -0.34
N TYR A 8 -16.37 -50.86 -0.76
CA TYR A 8 -16.61 -52.21 -0.27
C TYR A 8 -15.58 -52.55 0.80
N VAL A 9 -16.06 -53.05 1.94
CA VAL A 9 -15.22 -53.53 3.05
C VAL A 9 -15.75 -54.87 3.56
N ALA A 10 -14.98 -55.53 4.42
CA ALA A 10 -15.47 -56.72 5.11
C ALA A 10 -16.73 -56.38 5.92
N GLY A 11 -17.89 -56.92 5.53
CA GLY A 11 -19.18 -56.69 6.20
C GLY A 11 -20.20 -55.87 5.41
N GLY A 12 -19.85 -55.32 4.24
CA GLY A 12 -20.81 -54.64 3.37
C GLY A 12 -20.19 -53.54 2.51
N ASN A 13 -21.02 -52.57 2.11
CA ASN A 13 -20.60 -51.38 1.40
C ASN A 13 -21.15 -50.12 2.07
N VAL A 14 -20.44 -49.01 1.89
CA VAL A 14 -20.85 -47.66 2.27
C VAL A 14 -20.90 -46.78 1.02
N VAL A 15 -21.91 -45.93 0.93
CA VAL A 15 -22.14 -45.06 -0.23
C VAL A 15 -22.14 -43.59 0.21
N CYS A 16 -21.56 -42.74 -0.63
CA CYS A 16 -21.70 -41.29 -0.58
C CYS A 16 -22.21 -40.79 -1.94
N GLU A 17 -23.06 -39.78 -1.94
CA GLU A 17 -23.66 -39.24 -3.16
C GLU A 17 -23.68 -37.72 -3.18
N SER A 18 -23.49 -37.13 -4.36
CA SER A 18 -23.68 -35.69 -4.52
C SER A 18 -25.16 -35.30 -4.35
N ASP A 19 -25.40 -34.14 -3.75
CA ASP A 19 -26.76 -33.63 -3.51
C ASP A 19 -27.49 -33.33 -4.83
N ALA A 20 -26.72 -32.91 -5.84
CA ALA A 20 -27.17 -32.58 -7.19
C ALA A 20 -26.64 -33.54 -8.27
N ALA A 21 -27.23 -33.49 -9.45
CA ALA A 21 -26.77 -34.25 -10.62
C ALA A 21 -25.52 -33.61 -11.25
N PRO A 22 -24.59 -34.39 -11.84
CA PRO A 22 -23.44 -33.87 -12.58
C PRO A 22 -23.87 -32.94 -13.72
N THR A 23 -23.09 -31.89 -13.96
CA THR A 23 -23.30 -30.97 -15.09
C THR A 23 -22.46 -31.35 -16.31
N THR A 24 -22.55 -30.55 -17.37
CA THR A 24 -21.70 -30.68 -18.58
C THR A 24 -20.38 -29.89 -18.48
N ASN A 25 -20.18 -29.13 -17.39
CA ASN A 25 -18.95 -28.38 -17.15
C ASN A 25 -17.93 -29.26 -16.42
N TRP A 26 -16.68 -28.82 -16.37
CA TRP A 26 -15.69 -29.43 -15.49
C TRP A 26 -16.12 -29.23 -14.03
N GLU A 27 -16.19 -30.34 -13.29
CA GLU A 27 -16.50 -30.36 -11.85
C GLU A 27 -15.35 -31.03 -11.11
N SER A 28 -14.96 -30.47 -9.98
CA SER A 28 -14.00 -31.11 -9.08
C SER A 28 -14.76 -32.05 -8.16
N VAL A 29 -14.46 -33.35 -8.23
CA VAL A 29 -15.07 -34.36 -7.38
C VAL A 29 -13.99 -34.99 -6.50
N VAL A 30 -14.18 -34.90 -5.18
CA VAL A 30 -13.26 -35.49 -4.20
C VAL A 30 -14.00 -36.46 -3.32
N PHE A 31 -13.47 -37.68 -3.21
CA PHE A 31 -13.94 -38.69 -2.28
C PHE A 31 -12.94 -38.79 -1.13
N THR A 32 -13.43 -38.77 0.10
CA THR A 32 -12.61 -38.98 1.29
C THR A 32 -13.18 -40.09 2.15
N ARG A 33 -12.31 -40.75 2.90
CA ARG A 33 -12.69 -41.79 3.85
C ARG A 33 -11.74 -41.81 5.03
N ASP A 34 -12.30 -41.69 6.24
CA ASP A 34 -11.53 -41.69 7.51
C ASP A 34 -11.33 -43.08 8.14
N GLY A 35 -11.84 -44.11 7.46
CA GLY A 35 -11.87 -45.50 7.93
C GLY A 35 -13.26 -45.99 8.31
N ILE A 36 -14.24 -45.09 8.42
CA ILE A 36 -15.63 -45.38 8.75
C ILE A 36 -16.59 -44.61 7.83
N LEU A 37 -16.47 -43.29 7.77
CA LEU A 37 -17.33 -42.42 6.97
C LEU A 37 -16.74 -42.24 5.57
N ASN A 38 -17.60 -42.30 4.56
CA ASN A 38 -17.28 -41.81 3.22
C ASN A 38 -17.93 -40.46 3.02
N GLU A 39 -17.16 -39.49 2.51
CA GLU A 39 -17.66 -38.16 2.18
C GLU A 39 -17.32 -37.84 0.73
N ILE A 40 -18.26 -37.21 0.02
CA ILE A 40 -18.04 -36.64 -1.30
C ILE A 40 -18.10 -35.12 -1.23
N PHE A 41 -17.21 -34.48 -1.99
CA PHE A 41 -17.18 -33.04 -2.21
C PHE A 41 -17.36 -32.78 -3.70
N VAL A 42 -18.18 -31.77 -4.03
CA VAL A 42 -18.34 -31.24 -5.38
C VAL A 42 -17.93 -29.78 -5.36
N ASP A 43 -16.99 -29.41 -6.22
CA ASP A 43 -16.45 -28.04 -6.33
C ASP A 43 -16.00 -27.45 -4.98
N GLY A 44 -15.35 -28.29 -4.19
CA GLY A 44 -14.82 -27.92 -2.86
C GLY A 44 -15.87 -27.84 -1.75
N ALA A 45 -17.15 -28.12 -2.02
CA ALA A 45 -18.23 -28.13 -1.03
C ALA A 45 -18.59 -29.56 -0.59
N VAL A 46 -18.62 -29.79 0.72
CA VAL A 46 -19.09 -31.05 1.32
C VAL A 46 -20.54 -31.32 0.95
N GLN A 47 -20.87 -32.57 0.63
CA GLN A 47 -22.23 -33.04 0.35
C GLN A 47 -22.82 -33.74 1.58
N ALA A 48 -24.12 -34.04 1.57
CA ALA A 48 -24.79 -34.61 2.74
C ALA A 48 -24.57 -36.13 2.86
N ASP A 49 -23.46 -36.55 3.49
CA ASP A 49 -23.14 -37.95 3.75
C ASP A 49 -23.13 -38.28 5.25
N THR A 50 -23.78 -39.38 5.65
CA THR A 50 -23.87 -39.82 7.06
C THR A 50 -23.70 -41.32 7.27
N GLU A 51 -23.51 -42.09 6.21
CA GLU A 51 -23.37 -43.55 6.29
C GLU A 51 -21.99 -43.93 6.82
N ASN A 52 -21.97 -44.79 7.85
CA ASN A 52 -20.76 -45.17 8.57
C ASN A 52 -20.56 -46.68 8.54
N LEU A 53 -19.44 -47.15 7.96
CA LEU A 53 -19.05 -48.55 7.97
C LEU A 53 -17.53 -48.71 8.10
N GLY A 54 -17.13 -49.29 9.23
CA GLY A 54 -15.72 -49.63 9.50
C GLY A 54 -15.22 -50.78 8.63
N GLY A 55 -13.92 -50.79 8.35
CA GLY A 55 -13.25 -51.90 7.66
C GLY A 55 -12.10 -51.44 6.78
N ALA A 56 -11.20 -52.36 6.44
CA ALA A 56 -10.09 -52.11 5.52
C ALA A 56 -10.57 -52.21 4.06
N ILE A 57 -10.07 -51.31 3.21
CA ILE A 57 -10.14 -51.46 1.75
C ILE A 57 -8.96 -52.35 1.35
N ASP A 58 -9.13 -53.65 1.48
CA ASP A 58 -8.11 -54.65 1.16
C ASP A 58 -8.62 -55.51 -0.01
N SER A 59 -8.19 -55.14 -1.22
CA SER A 59 -8.57 -55.81 -2.46
C SER A 59 -7.34 -56.09 -3.30
N THR A 60 -7.24 -57.33 -3.79
CA THR A 60 -6.23 -57.73 -4.78
C THR A 60 -6.70 -57.50 -6.22
N SER A 61 -7.84 -56.85 -6.42
CA SER A 61 -8.40 -56.59 -7.76
C SER A 61 -7.60 -55.51 -8.49
N LEU A 62 -7.56 -55.60 -9.82
CA LEU A 62 -6.95 -54.56 -10.65
C LEU A 62 -7.70 -53.23 -10.50
N PHE A 63 -6.94 -52.15 -10.38
CA PHE A 63 -7.46 -50.80 -10.37
C PHE A 63 -7.73 -50.32 -11.81
N HIS A 64 -8.92 -49.77 -12.04
CA HIS A 64 -9.34 -49.25 -13.34
C HIS A 64 -9.87 -47.83 -13.18
N ILE A 65 -9.55 -46.96 -14.15
CA ILE A 65 -10.14 -45.63 -14.29
C ILE A 65 -11.09 -45.65 -15.48
N GLY A 66 -12.30 -45.10 -15.32
CA GLY A 66 -13.28 -44.98 -16.40
C GLY A 66 -13.96 -46.29 -16.83
N GLN A 67 -14.02 -47.30 -15.96
CA GLN A 67 -14.71 -48.56 -16.22
C GLN A 67 -15.55 -48.99 -15.01
N HIS A 68 -16.75 -49.52 -15.26
CA HIS A 68 -17.60 -50.07 -14.21
C HIS A 68 -17.50 -51.61 -14.13
N ASN A 69 -17.13 -52.12 -12.95
CA ASN A 69 -17.16 -53.53 -12.51
C ASN A 69 -16.80 -54.59 -13.58
N SER A 70 -15.59 -54.49 -14.15
CA SER A 70 -14.99 -55.42 -15.13
C SER A 70 -15.70 -55.61 -16.49
N GLY A 71 -16.80 -54.89 -16.75
CA GLY A 71 -17.60 -55.00 -17.99
C GLY A 71 -17.24 -53.99 -19.09
N ALA A 72 -18.01 -53.99 -20.19
CA ALA A 72 -17.87 -53.08 -21.33
C ALA A 72 -18.42 -51.65 -21.08
N VAL A 73 -18.91 -51.37 -19.86
CA VAL A 73 -19.44 -50.05 -19.48
C VAL A 73 -18.27 -49.13 -19.13
N ARG A 74 -18.13 -48.05 -19.91
CA ARG A 74 -17.07 -47.05 -19.77
C ARG A 74 -17.67 -45.72 -19.33
N PHE A 75 -16.85 -44.93 -18.64
CA PHE A 75 -17.18 -43.53 -18.38
C PHE A 75 -17.21 -42.78 -19.72
N ASP A 76 -18.35 -42.13 -19.99
CA ASP A 76 -18.55 -41.30 -21.18
C ASP A 76 -18.34 -39.84 -20.79
N GLY A 77 -17.07 -39.42 -20.78
CA GLY A 77 -16.68 -38.08 -20.34
C GLY A 77 -15.17 -37.87 -20.37
N LYS A 78 -14.73 -36.71 -19.91
CA LYS A 78 -13.31 -36.36 -19.75
C LYS A 78 -12.94 -36.42 -18.28
N LEU A 79 -11.71 -36.85 -18.02
CA LEU A 79 -11.12 -36.87 -16.68
C LEU A 79 -9.79 -36.11 -16.76
N ASP A 80 -9.50 -35.34 -15.73
CA ASP A 80 -8.23 -34.64 -15.56
C ASP A 80 -7.87 -34.58 -14.07
N GLU A 81 -6.61 -34.27 -13.75
CA GLU A 81 -6.11 -34.03 -12.39
C GLU A 81 -6.43 -35.17 -11.39
N ILE A 82 -6.37 -36.42 -11.85
CA ILE A 82 -6.64 -37.59 -11.03
C ILE A 82 -5.54 -37.77 -9.98
N ARG A 83 -5.92 -37.77 -8.70
CA ARG A 83 -5.01 -37.88 -7.55
C ARG A 83 -5.52 -38.90 -6.53
N PHE A 84 -4.60 -39.58 -5.86
CA PHE A 84 -4.89 -40.51 -4.76
C PHE A 84 -4.03 -40.14 -3.55
N SER A 85 -4.58 -40.29 -2.34
CA SER A 85 -3.87 -40.06 -1.08
C SER A 85 -4.18 -41.20 -0.12
N ASP A 86 -3.22 -41.54 0.72
CA ASP A 86 -3.36 -42.46 1.86
C ASP A 86 -3.98 -41.80 3.10
N SER A 87 -4.39 -40.54 2.98
CA SER A 87 -4.80 -39.68 4.08
C SER A 87 -6.11 -38.99 3.72
N ALA A 88 -7.11 -39.11 4.60
CA ALA A 88 -8.36 -38.37 4.48
C ALA A 88 -8.09 -36.86 4.60
N ARG A 89 -8.67 -36.07 3.69
CA ARG A 89 -8.55 -34.60 3.69
C ARG A 89 -9.81 -34.01 4.30
N ASN A 90 -9.66 -33.02 5.17
CA ASN A 90 -10.79 -32.32 5.76
C ASN A 90 -11.39 -31.28 4.78
N ASP A 91 -12.57 -30.78 5.09
CA ASP A 91 -13.33 -29.83 4.28
C ASP A 91 -12.52 -28.60 3.89
N ALA A 92 -11.78 -28.03 4.85
CA ALA A 92 -10.98 -26.84 4.62
C ALA A 92 -9.86 -27.09 3.61
N TRP A 93 -9.19 -28.24 3.69
CA TRP A 93 -8.12 -28.61 2.76
C TRP A 93 -8.68 -28.86 1.36
N VAL A 94 -9.82 -29.56 1.25
CA VAL A 94 -10.47 -29.84 -0.04
C VAL A 94 -10.92 -28.53 -0.69
N LYS A 95 -11.55 -27.64 0.07
CA LYS A 95 -11.99 -26.32 -0.41
C LYS A 95 -10.82 -25.44 -0.84
N ALA A 96 -9.74 -25.41 -0.06
CA ALA A 96 -8.53 -24.67 -0.42
C ALA A 96 -7.88 -25.22 -1.70
N SER A 97 -7.84 -26.55 -1.86
CA SER A 97 -7.28 -27.19 -3.05
C SER A 97 -8.10 -26.89 -4.30
N TYR A 98 -9.44 -26.91 -4.19
CA TYR A 98 -10.33 -26.50 -5.27
C TYR A 98 -10.05 -25.06 -5.72
N TYR A 99 -10.02 -24.10 -4.79
CA TYR A 99 -9.71 -22.71 -5.15
C TYR A 99 -8.30 -22.55 -5.72
N SER A 100 -7.31 -23.29 -5.20
CA SER A 100 -5.94 -23.24 -5.72
C SER A 100 -5.79 -23.78 -7.15
N GLY A 101 -6.70 -24.67 -7.57
CA GLY A 101 -6.74 -25.20 -8.93
C GLY A 101 -7.69 -24.45 -9.88
N ALA A 102 -8.63 -23.68 -9.32
CA ALA A 102 -9.61 -22.90 -10.08
C ALA A 102 -9.20 -21.42 -10.28
N ASP A 103 -8.27 -20.90 -9.47
CA ASP A 103 -7.86 -19.50 -9.46
C ASP A 103 -6.37 -19.32 -9.81
N ASP A 104 -6.03 -18.16 -10.38
CA ASP A 104 -4.65 -17.70 -10.48
C ASP A 104 -4.22 -17.26 -9.07
N LEU A 105 -3.46 -18.12 -8.37
CA LEU A 105 -2.91 -17.92 -7.01
C LEU A 105 -2.04 -16.65 -6.80
N LEU A 106 -1.94 -15.77 -7.79
CA LEU A 106 -1.19 -14.52 -7.79
C LEU A 106 -2.10 -13.37 -8.20
N THR A 107 -2.95 -12.91 -7.26
CA THR A 107 -3.53 -11.57 -7.38
C THR A 107 -2.53 -10.55 -6.84
N TRP A 108 -1.96 -9.74 -7.73
CA TRP A 108 -1.16 -8.60 -7.32
C TRP A 108 -2.11 -7.57 -6.71
N GLY A 109 -1.84 -7.14 -5.48
CA GLY A 109 -2.53 -6.00 -4.89
C GLY A 109 -2.41 -4.78 -5.81
N THR A 110 -3.37 -3.87 -5.74
CA THR A 110 -3.30 -2.61 -6.49
C THR A 110 -2.00 -1.88 -6.15
N GLU A 111 -1.37 -1.28 -7.16
CA GLU A 111 -0.15 -0.48 -6.98
C GLU A 111 -0.39 0.66 -5.98
N GLU A 112 0.46 0.78 -4.96
CA GLU A 112 0.44 1.92 -4.05
C GLU A 112 1.02 3.13 -4.79
N THR A 113 0.17 4.10 -5.09
CA THR A 113 0.59 5.34 -5.75
C THR A 113 1.10 6.31 -4.68
N ALA A 114 2.35 6.74 -4.81
CA ALA A 114 2.87 7.84 -4.00
C ALA A 114 2.00 9.09 -4.22
N PRO A 115 1.79 9.93 -3.19
CA PRO A 115 1.04 11.18 -3.37
C PRO A 115 1.76 12.07 -4.38
N VAL A 116 1.10 12.36 -5.51
CA VAL A 116 1.58 13.29 -6.53
C VAL A 116 1.09 14.70 -6.17
N GLY A 117 2.00 15.64 -5.94
CA GLY A 117 1.63 16.99 -5.55
C GLY A 117 2.80 17.97 -5.44
N ALA A 118 2.52 19.17 -4.94
CA ALA A 118 3.56 20.13 -4.60
C ALA A 118 4.30 19.70 -3.31
N PRO A 119 5.58 20.04 -3.14
CA PRO A 119 6.31 19.78 -1.89
C PRO A 119 5.60 20.37 -0.66
N THR A 120 5.72 19.70 0.49
CA THR A 120 5.30 20.24 1.78
C THR A 120 6.49 20.84 2.50
N VAL A 121 6.46 22.17 2.69
CA VAL A 121 7.55 22.92 3.31
C VAL A 121 7.06 23.53 4.62
N VAL A 122 7.89 23.51 5.65
CA VAL A 122 7.68 24.26 6.90
C VAL A 122 8.87 25.19 7.14
N SER A 123 8.64 26.23 7.92
CA SER A 123 9.65 27.20 8.34
C SER A 123 9.92 27.07 9.84
N PHE A 124 11.10 27.53 10.26
CA PHE A 124 11.44 27.70 11.68
C PHE A 124 11.72 29.17 11.96
N ALA A 125 11.55 29.59 13.21
CA ALA A 125 11.81 30.96 13.63
C ALA A 125 13.22 31.44 13.20
N ALA A 126 13.30 32.68 12.70
CA ALA A 126 14.56 33.28 12.31
C ALA A 126 15.51 33.41 13.51
N THR A 127 16.79 33.21 13.28
CA THR A 127 17.86 33.28 14.28
C THR A 127 18.94 34.26 13.84
N SER A 128 19.88 34.61 14.73
CA SER A 128 20.97 35.55 14.43
C SER A 128 20.48 36.84 13.78
N VAL A 129 19.35 37.35 14.27
CA VAL A 129 18.70 38.55 13.75
C VAL A 129 19.47 39.77 14.27
N GLU A 130 20.12 40.47 13.36
CA GLU A 130 20.92 41.67 13.60
C GLU A 130 20.29 42.88 12.91
N GLU A 131 21.00 44.01 12.85
CA GLU A 131 20.50 45.24 12.23
C GLU A 131 20.26 45.09 10.72
N THR A 132 21.11 44.31 10.03
CA THR A 132 21.09 44.18 8.55
C THR A 132 21.13 42.73 8.06
N THR A 133 21.09 41.75 8.97
CA THR A 133 21.16 40.32 8.64
C THR A 133 20.21 39.48 9.50
N ALA A 134 19.77 38.34 8.98
CA ALA A 134 19.01 37.34 9.74
C ALA A 134 19.19 35.95 9.10
N THR A 135 19.29 34.89 9.91
CA THR A 135 19.34 33.52 9.40
C THR A 135 17.94 32.90 9.43
N VAL A 136 17.43 32.54 8.25
CA VAL A 136 16.14 31.86 8.05
C VAL A 136 16.37 30.37 7.76
N SER A 137 15.43 29.54 8.20
CA SER A 137 15.51 28.08 8.06
C SER A 137 14.18 27.49 7.61
N GLY A 138 14.24 26.57 6.66
CA GLY A 138 13.10 25.83 6.14
C GLY A 138 13.34 24.33 6.18
N ASN A 139 12.29 23.53 6.12
CA ASN A 139 12.37 22.07 6.04
C ASN A 139 11.35 21.54 5.04
N VAL A 140 11.83 20.79 4.04
CA VAL A 140 10.95 20.01 3.17
C VAL A 140 10.58 18.73 3.91
N THR A 141 9.32 18.61 4.31
CA THR A 141 8.79 17.45 5.07
C THR A 141 8.23 16.36 4.18
N ALA A 142 7.81 16.71 2.96
CA ALA A 142 7.40 15.76 1.94
C ALA A 142 7.71 16.33 0.54
N VAL A 143 8.22 15.48 -0.36
CA VAL A 143 8.48 15.85 -1.76
C VAL A 143 7.22 15.75 -2.64
N ASN A 144 6.28 14.88 -2.23
CA ASN A 144 5.02 14.58 -2.93
C ASN A 144 5.24 14.28 -4.42
N ASP A 145 6.10 13.29 -4.66
CA ASP A 145 6.59 12.85 -5.97
C ASP A 145 7.71 13.71 -6.58
N GLY A 146 8.64 13.01 -7.23
CA GLY A 146 9.90 13.57 -7.71
C GLY A 146 10.89 13.98 -6.60
N ASN A 147 12.03 14.52 -7.03
CA ASN A 147 13.01 15.12 -6.13
C ASN A 147 12.86 16.65 -6.10
N ILE A 148 13.39 17.30 -5.07
CA ILE A 148 13.45 18.75 -5.00
C ILE A 148 14.59 19.25 -5.89
N LYS A 149 14.25 20.00 -6.93
CA LYS A 149 15.23 20.59 -7.86
C LYS A 149 15.61 22.03 -7.52
N GLN A 150 14.74 22.73 -6.77
CA GLN A 150 14.99 24.07 -6.26
C GLN A 150 14.42 24.23 -4.86
N ARG A 151 15.11 24.98 -4.01
CA ARG A 151 14.59 25.39 -2.69
C ARG A 151 15.13 26.78 -2.33
N GLY A 152 14.45 27.46 -1.42
CA GLY A 152 14.83 28.83 -1.10
C GLY A 152 13.88 29.55 -0.16
N PHE A 153 13.97 30.87 -0.17
CA PHE A 153 13.20 31.76 0.69
C PHE A 153 12.72 32.97 -0.10
N VAL A 154 11.54 33.47 0.26
CA VAL A 154 10.99 34.76 -0.21
C VAL A 154 10.72 35.63 1.01
N TRP A 155 10.99 36.93 0.91
CA TRP A 155 10.75 37.87 2.02
C TRP A 155 10.45 39.29 1.52
N GLY A 156 9.79 40.07 2.37
CA GLY A 156 9.42 41.46 2.10
C GLY A 156 9.02 42.19 3.37
N THR A 157 8.83 43.50 3.27
CA THR A 157 8.42 44.36 4.41
C THR A 157 6.90 44.44 4.56
N THR A 158 6.16 44.03 3.53
CA THR A 158 4.70 43.95 3.57
C THR A 158 4.28 42.53 3.87
N CYS A 159 3.69 42.31 5.05
CA CYS A 159 3.08 41.04 5.41
C CYS A 159 1.77 40.84 4.65
N ASN A 160 1.60 39.66 4.07
CA ASN A 160 0.47 39.39 3.19
C ASN A 160 -0.75 38.94 4.00
N ALA A 161 -1.72 39.83 4.18
CA ALA A 161 -2.98 39.51 4.89
C ALA A 161 -3.74 38.33 4.25
N THR A 162 -3.59 38.14 2.93
CA THR A 162 -4.05 36.96 2.20
C THR A 162 -2.82 36.25 1.63
N MET A 163 -2.64 34.97 1.99
CA MET A 163 -1.49 34.19 1.53
C MET A 163 -1.37 34.22 0.00
N PRO A 164 -0.22 34.61 -0.55
CA PRO A 164 -0.01 34.65 -1.99
C PRO A 164 0.04 33.23 -2.57
N ALA A 165 -0.27 33.13 -3.86
CA ALA A 165 -0.20 31.87 -4.59
C ALA A 165 1.23 31.29 -4.56
N ASN A 166 1.31 29.96 -4.43
CA ASN A 166 2.57 29.23 -4.43
C ASN A 166 3.08 29.08 -5.88
N THR A 167 3.71 30.12 -6.41
CA THR A 167 4.27 30.16 -7.77
C THR A 167 5.80 30.19 -7.74
N GLU A 168 6.44 30.27 -8.90
CA GLU A 168 7.88 30.50 -8.99
C GLU A 168 8.28 31.81 -8.27
N PRO A 169 9.36 31.81 -7.46
CA PRO A 169 9.90 33.00 -6.82
C PRO A 169 10.48 34.05 -7.80
N PRO A 170 10.35 35.36 -7.49
CA PRO A 170 9.54 35.90 -6.41
C PRO A 170 8.06 35.94 -6.84
N PRO A 171 7.11 35.46 -6.02
CA PRO A 171 5.72 35.78 -6.26
C PRO A 171 5.52 37.30 -6.06
N ALA A 172 4.50 37.88 -6.70
CA ALA A 172 4.27 39.34 -6.76
C ALA A 172 4.14 40.07 -5.41
N SER A 173 4.07 39.32 -4.31
CA SER A 173 3.81 39.77 -2.94
C SER A 173 5.05 39.88 -2.06
N TYR A 174 6.22 39.49 -2.56
CA TYR A 174 7.50 39.62 -1.84
C TYR A 174 8.51 40.35 -2.71
N ASP A 175 9.24 41.27 -2.09
CA ASP A 175 10.21 42.14 -2.77
C ASP A 175 11.53 41.42 -3.07
N PHE A 176 11.86 40.41 -2.26
CA PHE A 176 13.15 39.74 -2.28
C PHE A 176 12.99 38.22 -2.26
N PHE A 177 13.95 37.54 -2.86
CA PHE A 177 14.01 36.08 -2.87
C PHE A 177 15.44 35.59 -2.99
N TRP A 178 15.64 34.34 -2.58
CA TRP A 178 16.84 33.57 -2.83
C TRP A 178 16.45 32.12 -3.10
N VAL A 179 17.03 31.53 -4.14
CA VAL A 179 16.82 30.13 -4.50
C VAL A 179 18.15 29.48 -4.86
N GLU A 180 18.30 28.21 -4.48
CA GLU A 180 19.39 27.34 -4.91
C GLU A 180 18.83 26.15 -5.69
N SER A 181 19.64 25.62 -6.61
CA SER A 181 19.29 24.49 -7.48
C SER A 181 20.31 23.36 -7.32
N ASP A 182 19.82 22.16 -7.09
CA ASP A 182 20.57 20.91 -6.97
C ASP A 182 19.54 19.76 -6.95
N ASN A 183 19.93 18.56 -6.51
CA ASN A 183 19.05 17.42 -6.36
C ASN A 183 18.91 17.02 -4.89
N TRP A 184 17.82 17.46 -4.25
CA TRP A 184 17.55 17.16 -2.84
C TRP A 184 16.31 16.29 -2.67
N THR A 185 16.19 15.71 -1.48
CA THR A 185 14.97 15.06 -0.99
C THR A 185 14.35 15.93 0.12
N THR A 186 13.75 15.30 1.14
CA THR A 186 13.35 15.98 2.37
C THR A 186 14.55 16.48 3.17
N GLY A 187 14.35 17.51 3.99
CA GLY A 187 15.38 17.96 4.92
C GLY A 187 15.41 19.47 5.12
N VAL A 188 16.21 19.85 6.10
CA VAL A 188 16.39 21.25 6.53
C VAL A 188 17.38 21.95 5.61
N PHE A 189 17.09 23.22 5.33
CA PHE A 189 17.98 24.14 4.62
C PHE A 189 17.92 25.53 5.25
N THR A 190 19.02 26.27 5.15
CA THR A 190 19.18 27.56 5.83
C THR A 190 19.82 28.58 4.91
N HIS A 191 19.47 29.85 5.07
CA HIS A 191 20.13 30.94 4.36
C HIS A 191 20.30 32.16 5.26
N ASN A 192 21.41 32.87 5.10
CA ASN A 192 21.66 34.13 5.82
C ASN A 192 21.25 35.31 4.94
N LEU A 193 20.14 35.95 5.30
CA LEU A 193 19.66 37.19 4.68
C LEU A 193 20.63 38.32 4.98
N THR A 194 20.88 39.18 4.00
CA THR A 194 21.75 40.36 4.11
C THR A 194 21.10 41.57 3.45
N GLY A 195 21.57 42.78 3.76
CA GLY A 195 21.03 44.01 3.19
C GLY A 195 19.65 44.39 3.74
N LEU A 196 19.30 43.90 4.93
CA LEU A 196 18.05 44.26 5.60
C LEU A 196 18.13 45.68 6.17
N THR A 197 16.98 46.32 6.37
CA THR A 197 16.90 47.65 6.97
C THR A 197 16.82 47.53 8.50
N PRO A 198 17.60 48.31 9.28
CA PRO A 198 17.55 48.28 10.75
C PRO A 198 16.19 48.74 11.31
N GLY A 199 15.69 48.02 12.32
CA GLY A 199 14.43 48.31 13.00
C GLY A 199 13.16 47.99 12.19
N GLU A 200 13.29 47.23 11.11
CA GLU A 200 12.22 46.93 10.17
C GLU A 200 11.63 45.53 10.42
N CYS A 201 10.32 45.38 10.16
CA CYS A 201 9.63 44.10 10.21
C CYS A 201 9.69 43.41 8.85
N TYR A 202 10.04 42.12 8.83
CA TYR A 202 10.05 41.31 7.62
C TYR A 202 9.14 40.09 7.76
N CYS A 203 8.33 39.88 6.73
CA CYS A 203 7.53 38.69 6.53
C CYS A 203 8.19 37.79 5.47
N TRP A 204 8.25 36.49 5.72
CA TRP A 204 8.99 35.56 4.89
C TRP A 204 8.40 34.15 4.86
N ARG A 205 8.74 33.38 3.81
CA ARG A 205 8.34 31.98 3.64
C ARG A 205 9.51 31.16 3.08
N ALA A 206 9.61 29.91 3.49
CA ALA A 206 10.46 28.90 2.85
C ALA A 206 9.72 28.29 1.65
N THR A 207 10.45 27.93 0.59
CA THR A 207 9.86 27.39 -0.64
C THR A 207 10.69 26.25 -1.23
N ALA A 208 10.04 25.35 -1.97
CA ALA A 208 10.68 24.27 -2.71
C ALA A 208 9.89 23.91 -3.99
N ASN A 209 10.61 23.47 -5.02
CA ASN A 209 10.06 23.01 -6.30
C ASN A 209 10.53 21.59 -6.57
N ASN A 210 9.59 20.69 -6.88
CA ASN A 210 9.94 19.33 -7.27
C ASN A 210 10.22 19.20 -8.78
N THR A 211 10.72 18.05 -9.20
CA THR A 211 11.01 17.75 -10.62
C THR A 211 9.76 17.82 -11.51
N LEU A 212 8.55 17.71 -10.94
CA LEU A 212 7.28 17.95 -11.65
C LEU A 212 7.01 19.43 -11.95
N GLY A 213 7.79 20.35 -11.36
CA GLY A 213 7.62 21.79 -11.53
C GLY A 213 6.60 22.43 -10.58
N LEU A 214 6.11 21.70 -9.58
CA LEU A 214 5.15 22.19 -8.59
C LEU A 214 5.85 22.87 -7.41
N TRP A 215 5.35 24.04 -7.02
CA TRP A 215 5.92 24.85 -5.94
C TRP A 215 5.15 24.68 -4.63
N GLY A 216 5.89 24.36 -3.56
CA GLY A 216 5.42 24.30 -2.19
C GLY A 216 6.03 25.43 -1.36
N TYR A 217 5.26 25.99 -0.44
CA TYR A 217 5.71 27.06 0.46
C TYR A 217 5.23 26.80 1.89
N SER A 218 6.02 27.24 2.86
CA SER A 218 5.63 27.24 4.28
C SER A 218 4.50 28.21 4.59
N ALA A 219 4.03 28.20 5.84
CA ALA A 219 3.33 29.35 6.39
C ALA A 219 4.25 30.59 6.41
N GLU A 220 3.64 31.78 6.46
CA GLU A 220 4.36 33.04 6.61
C GLU A 220 4.82 33.19 8.05
N ASP A 221 6.11 33.44 8.21
CA ASP A 221 6.75 33.77 9.48
C ASP A 221 7.25 35.22 9.46
N VAL A 222 7.51 35.75 10.66
CA VAL A 222 7.89 37.16 10.85
C VAL A 222 9.12 37.28 11.74
N PHE A 223 9.99 38.23 11.44
CA PHE A 223 11.04 38.67 12.35
C PHE A 223 11.26 40.19 12.25
N HIS A 224 11.88 40.78 13.27
CA HIS A 224 12.22 42.20 13.30
C HIS A 224 13.73 42.35 13.41
N THR A 225 14.33 43.14 12.53
CA THR A 225 15.76 43.47 12.66
C THR A 225 16.00 44.33 13.90
N LYS A 226 17.22 44.29 14.42
CA LYS A 226 17.59 45.20 15.51
C LYS A 226 17.53 46.64 15.00
N PRO A 227 17.07 47.60 15.82
CA PRO A 227 17.18 49.02 15.47
C PRO A 227 18.66 49.40 15.38
N GLN A 228 18.96 50.41 14.57
CA GLN A 228 20.31 50.96 14.48
C GLN A 228 20.79 51.43 15.86
N ALA A 229 22.04 51.12 16.20
CA ALA A 229 22.68 51.60 17.42
C ALA A 229 22.50 53.13 17.61
N PRO A 230 22.18 53.61 18.83
CA PRO A 230 22.06 55.04 19.09
C PRO A 230 23.35 55.79 18.76
N THR A 231 23.22 56.93 18.10
CA THR A 231 24.34 57.85 17.86
C THR A 231 24.21 59.08 18.78
N ASN A 232 25.33 59.76 19.05
CA ASN A 232 25.40 61.00 19.86
C ASN A 232 25.05 60.86 21.36
N LEU A 233 25.48 59.77 22.01
CA LEU A 233 25.42 59.69 23.48
C LEU A 233 26.46 60.64 24.09
N VAL A 234 26.00 61.69 24.77
CA VAL A 234 26.86 62.62 25.51
C VAL A 234 26.63 62.41 27.01
N CYS A 235 27.69 62.09 27.75
CA CYS A 235 27.66 62.07 29.21
C CYS A 235 28.11 63.42 29.73
N THR A 236 27.22 64.17 30.38
CA THR A 236 27.58 65.39 31.10
C THR A 236 27.92 65.02 32.55
N PRO A 237 29.15 65.27 33.03
CA PRO A 237 29.50 65.01 34.42
C PRO A 237 28.67 65.92 35.34
N SER A 238 28.24 65.38 36.49
CA SER A 238 27.54 66.16 37.52
C SER A 238 28.49 67.20 38.14
N VAL A 239 28.00 68.44 38.23
CA VAL A 239 28.65 69.58 38.91
C VAL A 239 28.73 69.37 40.41
#